data_AF-A0A840Y3B7-F1
#
_entry.id   AF-A0A840Y3B7-F1
#
_cell.length_a   1.000
_cell.length_b   1.000
_cell.length_c   1.000
_cell.angle_alpha   90.00
_cell.angle_beta   90.00
_cell.angle_gamma   90.00
#
_symmetry.space_group_name_H-M   'P 1'
#
loop_
_entity.id
_entity.type
_entity.pdbx_description
1 polymer ?
#
loop_
_entity_poly.entity_id
_entity_poly.type
_entity_poly.pdbx_seq_one_letter_code
_entity_poly.pdbx_strand_id
1 'polypeptide(L)'
;MDATLTRQRRRCGGLALAALLGTAPAAAQRAPDPARPHAAERAWLEACILSVQAHPPRAAFGRCGWRIAAACQGEAGEGLLVARLPALPGRPAGAAACARAETALWQQQMERWQRDLGLLAPASQQEPLRRAQRAFIAYREAACALEGALAAPAEAEPHLLSCRLEQTAIRALELKRLRDEMWLAIAVASAEGG
;
A
#
# COMPACT_ATOMS: atom_id res chain seq x y z
N MET A 1 -6.12 18.23 79.83
CA MET A 1 -7.11 18.00 80.91
C MET A 1 -8.45 18.50 80.40
N ASP A 2 -9.43 17.59 80.42
CA ASP A 2 -10.89 17.80 80.38
C ASP A 2 -11.49 18.35 79.06
N ALA A 3 -12.14 17.54 78.20
CA ALA A 3 -13.35 16.71 78.34
C ALA A 3 -14.65 17.50 78.53
N THR A 4 -15.52 17.49 77.51
CA THR A 4 -17.01 17.32 77.54
C THR A 4 -17.58 17.75 76.16
N LEU A 5 -18.01 16.86 75.25
CA LEU A 5 -19.26 16.07 75.20
C LEU A 5 -20.57 16.88 75.35
N THR A 6 -21.24 17.16 74.23
CA THR A 6 -22.72 17.16 74.08
C THR A 6 -23.07 16.86 72.61
N ARG A 7 -23.39 15.62 72.24
CA ARG A 7 -24.72 14.97 72.17
C ARG A 7 -25.63 15.42 71.01
N GLN A 8 -25.86 14.47 70.10
CA GLN A 8 -27.17 14.02 69.62
C GLN A 8 -27.90 14.84 68.54
N ARG A 9 -28.07 14.26 67.34
CA ARG A 9 -29.35 13.62 66.92
C ARG A 9 -29.32 13.11 65.47
N ARG A 10 -29.75 11.83 65.32
CA ARG A 10 -30.67 11.28 64.30
C ARG A 10 -30.18 11.33 62.83
N ARG A 11 -29.60 10.26 62.29
CA ARG A 11 -30.27 9.11 61.61
C ARG A 11 -31.47 9.52 60.72
N CYS A 12 -31.21 9.56 59.42
CA CYS A 12 -32.01 9.07 58.29
C CYS A 12 -31.02 9.03 57.11
N GLY A 13 -30.60 7.89 56.55
CA GLY A 13 -31.48 6.93 55.90
C GLY A 13 -31.66 7.37 54.44
N GLY A 14 -30.69 7.06 53.58
CA GLY A 14 -30.71 7.45 52.17
C GLY A 14 -29.61 6.74 51.38
N LEU A 15 -29.85 5.48 51.04
CA LEU A 15 -29.09 4.74 50.03
C LEU A 15 -29.28 5.44 48.67
N ALA A 16 -28.29 6.21 48.25
CA ALA A 16 -28.18 6.68 46.87
C ALA A 16 -27.39 5.64 46.08
N LEU A 17 -28.10 4.72 45.42
CA LEU A 17 -27.54 3.89 44.36
C LEU A 17 -27.22 4.82 43.17
N ALA A 18 -25.97 5.25 43.04
CA ALA A 18 -25.50 5.94 41.86
C ALA A 18 -25.40 4.93 40.70
N ALA A 19 -26.39 4.95 39.82
CA ALA A 19 -26.34 4.23 38.55
C ALA A 19 -25.25 4.86 37.68
N LEU A 20 -24.07 4.24 37.67
CA LEU A 20 -23.01 4.50 36.70
C LEU A 20 -23.48 3.98 35.34
N LEU A 21 -24.23 4.80 34.61
CA LEU A 21 -24.48 4.63 33.19
C LEU A 21 -23.15 4.86 32.47
N GLY A 22 -22.41 3.78 32.25
CA GLY A 22 -21.26 3.77 31.36
C GLY A 22 -21.71 4.10 29.94
N THR A 23 -21.56 5.35 29.53
CA THR A 23 -21.57 5.72 28.11
C THR A 23 -20.30 5.13 27.49
N ALA A 24 -20.40 3.91 26.99
CA ALA A 24 -19.38 3.38 26.09
C ALA A 24 -19.25 4.38 24.92
N PRO A 25 -18.05 4.87 24.60
CA PRO A 25 -17.89 5.71 23.42
C PRO A 25 -18.29 4.85 22.23
N ALA A 26 -19.38 5.23 21.56
CA ALA A 26 -19.71 4.67 20.25
C ALA A 26 -18.46 4.87 19.39
N ALA A 27 -17.79 3.76 19.05
CA ALA A 27 -16.66 3.77 18.15
C ALA A 27 -17.18 4.37 16.83
N ALA A 28 -16.89 5.64 16.60
CA ALA A 28 -17.17 6.30 15.34
C ALA A 28 -16.47 5.47 14.26
N GLN A 29 -17.24 4.71 13.49
CA GLN A 29 -16.73 3.99 12.33
C GLN A 29 -16.23 5.07 11.37
N ARG A 30 -14.91 5.29 11.37
CA ARG A 30 -14.25 6.15 10.39
C ARG A 30 -14.66 5.65 9.02
N ALA A 31 -15.21 6.56 8.20
CA ALA A 31 -15.47 6.26 6.81
C ALA A 31 -14.21 5.65 6.17
N PRO A 32 -14.34 4.59 5.36
CA PRO A 32 -13.19 3.94 4.73
C PRO A 32 -12.35 4.98 3.97
N ASP A 33 -11.05 5.02 4.25
CA ASP A 33 -10.13 5.95 3.61
C ASP A 33 -10.15 5.75 2.08
N PRO A 34 -10.53 6.77 1.29
CA PRO A 34 -10.53 6.70 -0.15
C PRO A 34 -9.11 6.66 -0.77
N ALA A 35 -8.03 6.50 -0.02
CA ALA A 35 -6.72 6.19 -0.59
C ALA A 35 -6.26 4.76 -0.27
N ARG A 36 -6.97 4.05 0.62
CA ARG A 36 -6.53 2.74 1.11
C ARG A 36 -6.89 1.63 0.12
N PRO A 37 -5.92 0.79 -0.28
CA PRO A 37 -6.20 -0.34 -1.16
C PRO A 37 -7.02 -1.46 -0.50
N HIS A 38 -7.97 -2.01 -1.24
CA HIS A 38 -8.77 -3.18 -0.88
C HIS A 38 -7.98 -4.49 -1.05
N ALA A 39 -8.39 -5.53 -0.34
CA ALA A 39 -7.77 -6.86 -0.46
C ALA A 39 -7.94 -7.46 -1.86
N ALA A 40 -9.08 -7.19 -2.51
CA ALA A 40 -9.37 -7.65 -3.85
C ALA A 40 -8.44 -7.02 -4.90
N GLU A 41 -8.10 -5.72 -4.75
CA GLU A 41 -7.13 -5.03 -5.61
C GLU A 41 -5.72 -5.60 -5.44
N ARG A 42 -5.31 -5.90 -4.19
CA ARG A 42 -4.05 -6.60 -3.92
C ARG A 42 -3.99 -7.95 -4.62
N ALA A 43 -5.00 -8.80 -4.41
CA ALA A 43 -5.06 -10.14 -4.99
C ALA A 43 -5.03 -10.09 -6.52
N TRP A 44 -5.75 -9.13 -7.12
CA TRP A 44 -5.73 -8.93 -8.55
C TRP A 44 -4.34 -8.53 -9.05
N LEU A 45 -3.68 -7.56 -8.41
CA LEU A 45 -2.35 -7.12 -8.82
C LEU A 45 -1.32 -8.25 -8.74
N GLU A 46 -1.37 -9.03 -7.66
CA GLU A 46 -0.50 -10.21 -7.50
C GLU A 46 -0.73 -11.23 -8.61
N ALA A 47 -1.99 -11.57 -8.92
CA ALA A 47 -2.33 -12.47 -10.02
C ALA A 47 -1.86 -11.92 -11.37
N CYS A 48 -2.03 -10.61 -11.62
CA CYS A 48 -1.56 -9.98 -12.84
C CYS A 48 -0.04 -10.11 -12.98
N ILE A 49 0.73 -9.74 -11.94
CA ILE A 49 2.19 -9.83 -11.92
C ILE A 49 2.67 -11.25 -12.24
N LEU A 50 2.00 -12.28 -11.69
CA LEU A 50 2.32 -13.68 -11.99
C LEU A 50 2.05 -14.03 -13.47
N SER A 51 0.94 -13.55 -14.03
CA SER A 51 0.59 -13.81 -15.44
C SER A 51 1.56 -13.17 -16.45
N VAL A 52 2.25 -12.09 -16.04
CA VAL A 52 3.16 -11.32 -16.91
C VAL A 52 4.64 -11.55 -16.60
N GLN A 53 4.97 -12.53 -15.77
CA GLN A 53 6.34 -12.71 -15.27
C GLN A 53 7.39 -13.00 -16.35
N ALA A 54 6.98 -13.49 -17.52
CA ALA A 54 7.86 -13.72 -18.66
C ALA A 54 8.14 -12.46 -19.49
N HIS A 55 7.43 -11.36 -19.22
CA HIS A 55 7.59 -10.11 -19.95
C HIS A 55 8.65 -9.20 -19.30
N PRO A 56 9.35 -8.36 -20.09
CA PRO A 56 10.20 -7.33 -19.53
C PRO A 56 9.37 -6.34 -18.69
N PRO A 57 9.96 -5.71 -17.64
CA PRO A 57 9.23 -4.88 -16.69
C PRO A 57 8.29 -3.83 -17.30
N ARG A 58 8.71 -3.13 -18.35
CA ARG A 58 7.85 -2.14 -19.04
C ARG A 58 6.65 -2.77 -19.75
N ALA A 59 6.82 -3.93 -20.40
CA ALA A 59 5.72 -4.63 -21.06
C ALA A 59 4.75 -5.25 -20.03
N ALA A 60 5.27 -5.76 -18.92
CA ALA A 60 4.47 -6.20 -17.78
C ALA A 60 3.66 -5.03 -17.17
N PHE A 61 4.29 -3.86 -17.01
CA PHE A 61 3.61 -2.65 -16.57
C PHE A 61 2.45 -2.26 -17.51
N GLY A 62 2.65 -2.25 -18.83
CA GLY A 62 1.56 -1.93 -19.77
C GLY A 62 0.34 -2.87 -19.69
N ARG A 63 0.49 -4.05 -19.09
CA ARG A 63 -0.61 -5.00 -18.85
C ARG A 63 -1.26 -4.80 -17.49
N CYS A 64 -0.47 -4.63 -16.43
CA CYS A 64 -0.95 -4.60 -15.05
C CYS A 64 -1.20 -3.19 -14.49
N GLY A 65 -0.43 -2.21 -14.94
CA GLY A 65 -0.52 -0.83 -14.49
C GLY A 65 -1.82 -0.16 -14.93
N TRP A 66 -2.25 0.82 -14.15
CA TRP A 66 -3.45 1.64 -14.33
C TRP A 66 -4.78 0.90 -14.25
N ARG A 67 -4.80 -0.43 -14.09
CA ARG A 67 -6.05 -1.19 -14.09
C ARG A 67 -6.88 -0.95 -12.84
N ILE A 68 -6.22 -0.84 -11.68
CA ILE A 68 -6.92 -0.56 -10.43
C ILE A 68 -7.38 0.90 -10.41
N ALA A 69 -6.54 1.83 -10.89
CA ALA A 69 -6.91 3.23 -10.98
C ALA A 69 -8.08 3.47 -11.94
N ALA A 70 -8.13 2.78 -13.08
CA ALA A 70 -9.26 2.82 -14.02
C ALA A 70 -10.54 2.25 -13.40
N ALA A 71 -10.46 1.08 -12.75
CA ALA A 71 -11.60 0.47 -12.06
C ALA A 71 -12.14 1.36 -10.92
N CYS A 72 -11.25 1.98 -10.16
CA CYS A 72 -11.57 2.93 -9.08
C CYS A 72 -12.29 4.19 -9.59
N GLN A 73 -12.02 4.61 -10.83
CA GLN A 73 -12.71 5.73 -11.47
C GLN A 73 -14.07 5.34 -12.07
N GLY A 74 -14.45 4.05 -11.98
CA GLY A 74 -15.68 3.55 -12.59
C GLY A 74 -15.61 3.45 -14.11
N GLU A 75 -14.41 3.47 -14.69
CA GLU A 75 -14.26 3.14 -16.11
C GLU A 75 -14.70 1.68 -16.31
N ALA A 76 -15.67 1.44 -17.19
CA ALA A 76 -16.10 0.09 -17.56
C ALA A 76 -15.43 -0.29 -18.88
N GLY A 77 -14.09 -0.27 -18.91
CA GLY A 77 -13.32 -0.63 -20.10
C GLY A 77 -13.35 -2.14 -20.37
N GLU A 78 -13.33 -2.54 -21.64
CA GLU A 78 -13.17 -3.95 -22.06
C GLU A 78 -11.96 -4.61 -21.39
N GLY A 79 -10.88 -3.84 -21.18
CA GLY A 79 -9.70 -4.29 -20.44
C GLY A 79 -9.95 -4.66 -18.96
N LEU A 80 -10.98 -4.11 -18.32
CA LEU A 80 -11.35 -4.44 -16.93
C LEU A 80 -12.24 -5.69 -16.86
N LEU A 81 -13.09 -5.88 -17.87
CA LEU A 81 -13.85 -7.12 -18.07
C LEU A 81 -12.91 -8.30 -18.37
N VAL A 82 -11.90 -8.09 -19.22
CA VAL A 82 -10.83 -9.07 -19.51
C VAL A 82 -9.95 -9.31 -18.28
N ALA A 83 -9.62 -8.26 -17.52
CA ALA A 83 -8.82 -8.38 -16.31
C ALA A 83 -9.55 -9.08 -15.15
N ARG A 84 -10.87 -9.31 -15.24
CA ARG A 84 -11.71 -9.84 -14.15
C ARG A 84 -11.47 -9.11 -12.82
N LEU A 85 -11.26 -7.80 -12.89
CA LEU A 85 -11.24 -7.00 -11.66
C LEU A 85 -12.61 -7.14 -11.01
N PRO A 86 -12.69 -7.51 -9.72
CA PRO A 86 -13.97 -7.55 -9.04
C PRO A 86 -14.59 -6.15 -9.15
N ALA A 87 -15.89 -6.09 -9.42
CA ALA A 87 -16.62 -4.84 -9.26
C ALA A 87 -16.31 -4.32 -7.85
N LEU A 88 -15.83 -3.08 -7.75
CA LEU A 88 -15.52 -2.41 -6.49
C LEU A 88 -16.72 -1.50 -6.16
N PRO A 89 -17.83 -2.03 -5.61
CA PRO A 89 -19.00 -1.21 -5.34
C PRO A 89 -18.66 -0.15 -4.29
N GLY A 90 -19.02 1.10 -4.59
CA GLY A 90 -19.07 2.17 -3.59
C GLY A 90 -17.87 3.12 -3.52
N ARG A 91 -17.01 3.19 -4.54
CA ARG A 91 -15.81 4.02 -4.47
C ARG A 91 -15.54 4.86 -5.73
N PRO A 92 -16.46 5.75 -6.17
CA PRO A 92 -16.05 6.83 -7.06
C PRO A 92 -15.10 7.75 -6.30
N ALA A 93 -13.82 7.65 -6.59
CA ALA A 93 -12.82 8.60 -6.09
C ALA A 93 -12.23 9.37 -7.28
N GLY A 94 -11.79 10.61 -7.04
CA GLY A 94 -11.12 11.38 -8.10
C GLY A 94 -9.87 10.65 -8.60
N ALA A 95 -9.52 10.85 -9.87
CA ALA A 95 -8.39 10.21 -10.55
C ALA A 95 -7.11 10.18 -9.70
N ALA A 96 -6.81 11.30 -9.02
CA ALA A 96 -5.65 11.44 -8.17
C ALA A 96 -5.65 10.45 -6.97
N ALA A 97 -6.80 10.22 -6.34
CA ALA A 97 -6.93 9.27 -5.23
C ALA A 97 -6.77 7.82 -5.72
N CYS A 98 -7.35 7.50 -6.88
CA CYS A 98 -7.23 6.19 -7.51
C CYS A 98 -5.77 5.87 -7.91
N ALA A 99 -5.07 6.82 -8.54
CA ALA A 99 -3.66 6.68 -8.88
C ALA A 99 -2.78 6.49 -7.63
N ARG A 100 -3.06 7.22 -6.53
CA ARG A 100 -2.35 7.05 -5.25
C ARG A 100 -2.60 5.67 -4.64
N ALA A 101 -3.82 5.17 -4.68
CA ALA A 101 -4.15 3.83 -4.17
C ALA A 101 -3.39 2.74 -4.94
N GLU A 102 -3.38 2.80 -6.27
CA GLU A 102 -2.62 1.86 -7.08
C GLU A 102 -1.11 2.01 -6.88
N THR A 103 -0.59 3.24 -6.78
CA THR A 103 0.82 3.49 -6.46
C THR A 103 1.22 2.86 -5.12
N ALA A 104 0.34 2.94 -4.11
CA ALA A 104 0.58 2.31 -2.80
C ALA A 104 0.65 0.78 -2.90
N LEU A 105 -0.15 0.16 -3.77
CA LEU A 105 -0.06 -1.28 -4.04
C LEU A 105 1.28 -1.64 -4.69
N TRP A 106 1.69 -0.90 -5.72
CA TRP A 106 2.99 -1.12 -6.35
C TRP A 106 4.16 -0.87 -5.40
N GLN A 107 4.05 0.11 -4.51
CA GLN A 107 5.04 0.37 -3.45
C GLN A 107 5.16 -0.83 -2.50
N GLN A 108 4.03 -1.43 -2.07
CA GLN A 108 4.04 -2.64 -1.25
C GLN A 108 4.74 -3.81 -1.97
N GLN A 109 4.47 -3.99 -3.26
CA GLN A 109 5.15 -5.01 -4.07
C GLN A 109 6.65 -4.73 -4.18
N MET A 110 7.05 -3.49 -4.46
CA MET A 110 8.46 -3.08 -4.55
C MET A 110 9.22 -3.40 -3.27
N GLU A 111 8.66 -3.02 -2.11
CA GLU A 111 9.28 -3.28 -0.80
C GLU A 111 9.35 -4.77 -0.47
N ARG A 112 8.29 -5.52 -0.81
CA ARG A 112 8.28 -6.98 -0.65
C ARG A 112 9.38 -7.64 -1.46
N TRP A 113 9.49 -7.33 -2.76
CA TRP A 113 10.51 -7.93 -3.62
C TRP A 113 11.92 -7.47 -3.26
N GLN A 114 12.12 -6.24 -2.80
CA GLN A 114 13.40 -5.78 -2.25
C GLN A 114 13.83 -6.62 -1.04
N ARG A 115 12.90 -6.92 -0.12
CA ARG A 115 13.19 -7.76 1.05
C ARG A 115 13.51 -9.19 0.62
N ASP A 116 12.67 -9.79 -0.21
CA ASP A 116 12.87 -11.16 -0.70
C ASP A 116 14.20 -11.31 -1.46
N LEU A 117 14.54 -10.37 -2.34
CA LEU A 117 15.82 -10.34 -3.03
C LEU A 117 16.99 -10.23 -2.05
N GLY A 118 16.85 -9.38 -1.01
CA GLY A 118 17.87 -9.22 0.03
C GLY A 118 18.13 -10.50 0.85
N LEU A 119 17.13 -11.35 1.03
CA LEU A 119 17.26 -12.65 1.69
C LEU A 119 18.02 -13.68 0.83
N LEU A 120 17.91 -13.57 -0.49
CA LEU A 120 18.59 -14.47 -1.44
C LEU A 120 19.99 -13.97 -1.83
N ALA A 121 20.24 -12.67 -1.74
CA ALA A 121 21.48 -12.07 -2.19
C ALA A 121 22.68 -12.47 -1.30
N PRO A 122 23.87 -12.68 -1.89
CA PRO A 122 25.11 -12.86 -1.13
C PRO A 122 25.33 -11.70 -0.16
N ALA A 123 25.93 -11.97 1.01
CA ALA A 123 26.16 -10.96 2.04
C ALA A 123 26.89 -9.70 1.50
N SER A 124 27.83 -9.89 0.57
CA SER A 124 28.57 -8.79 -0.09
C SER A 124 27.68 -7.87 -0.94
N GLN A 125 26.51 -8.34 -1.37
CA GLN A 125 25.59 -7.61 -2.25
C GLN A 125 24.41 -6.95 -1.50
N GLN A 126 24.15 -7.31 -0.23
CA GLN A 126 23.00 -6.78 0.50
C GLN A 126 23.04 -5.26 0.68
N GLU A 127 24.18 -4.69 1.10
CA GLU A 127 24.29 -3.24 1.25
C GLU A 127 24.28 -2.48 -0.09
N PRO A 128 25.01 -2.93 -1.14
CA PRO A 128 24.85 -2.40 -2.49
C PRO A 128 23.38 -2.35 -2.95
N LEU A 129 22.60 -3.42 -2.74
CA LEU A 129 21.18 -3.45 -3.08
C LEU A 129 20.36 -2.41 -2.31
N ARG A 130 20.60 -2.26 -1.00
CA ARG A 130 19.93 -1.24 -0.18
C ARG A 130 20.29 0.18 -0.64
N ARG A 131 21.56 0.45 -0.98
CA ARG A 131 21.99 1.74 -1.53
C ARG A 131 21.33 2.04 -2.87
N ALA A 132 21.30 1.06 -3.78
CA ALA A 132 20.66 1.21 -5.08
C ALA A 132 19.16 1.54 -4.93
N GLN A 133 18.47 0.88 -3.99
CA GLN A 133 17.05 1.17 -3.75
C GLN A 133 16.81 2.57 -3.18
N ARG A 134 17.66 3.05 -2.25
CA ARG A 134 17.57 4.42 -1.74
C ARG A 134 17.82 5.46 -2.86
N ALA A 135 18.83 5.22 -3.69
CA ALA A 135 19.14 6.08 -4.83
C ALA A 135 18.00 6.11 -5.85
N PHE A 136 17.38 4.97 -6.14
CA PHE A 136 16.21 4.89 -7.00
C PHE A 136 15.04 5.74 -6.46
N ILE A 137 14.72 5.64 -5.17
CA ILE A 137 13.63 6.42 -4.57
C ILE A 137 13.91 7.92 -4.71
N ALA A 138 15.14 8.36 -4.39
CA ALA A 138 15.53 9.76 -4.56
C ALA A 138 15.43 10.22 -6.02
N TYR A 139 15.90 9.39 -6.96
CA TYR A 139 15.76 9.65 -8.39
C TYR A 139 14.30 9.77 -8.81
N ARG A 140 13.44 8.82 -8.42
CA ARG A 140 12.00 8.84 -8.73
C ARG A 140 11.35 10.13 -8.27
N GLU A 141 11.58 10.53 -7.02
CA GLU A 141 10.97 11.75 -6.48
C GLU A 141 11.42 12.99 -7.26
N ALA A 142 12.72 13.09 -7.57
CA ALA A 142 13.25 14.22 -8.35
C ALA A 142 12.73 14.23 -9.79
N ALA A 143 12.73 13.07 -10.46
CA ALA A 143 12.27 12.93 -11.84
C ALA A 143 10.77 13.26 -11.97
N CYS A 144 9.92 12.71 -11.10
CA CYS A 144 8.49 12.96 -11.16
C CYS A 144 8.10 14.38 -10.75
N ALA A 145 8.87 15.01 -9.86
CA ALA A 145 8.69 16.44 -9.57
C ALA A 145 9.03 17.30 -10.81
N LEU A 146 10.10 16.97 -11.52
CA LEU A 146 10.47 17.64 -12.77
C LEU A 146 9.40 17.44 -13.86
N GLU A 147 8.90 16.23 -14.05
CA GLU A 147 7.82 15.96 -15.02
C GLU A 147 6.57 16.80 -14.73
N GLY A 148 6.15 16.89 -13.47
CA GLY A 148 5.05 17.76 -13.07
C GLY A 148 5.33 19.24 -13.33
N ALA A 149 6.58 19.70 -13.11
CA ALA A 149 6.98 21.09 -13.36
C ALA A 149 7.06 21.47 -14.85
N LEU A 150 7.22 20.48 -15.74
CA LEU A 150 7.23 20.67 -17.19
C LEU A 150 5.82 20.72 -17.81
N ALA A 151 4.80 20.26 -17.08
CA ALA A 151 3.41 20.28 -17.53
C ALA A 151 2.74 21.64 -17.34
N ALA A 152 1.60 21.86 -18.00
CA ALA A 152 0.75 23.01 -17.70
C ALA A 152 0.29 22.96 -16.23
N PRO A 153 0.05 24.11 -15.55
CA PRO A 153 -0.28 24.12 -14.12
C PRO A 153 -1.47 23.22 -13.73
N ALA A 154 -2.49 23.13 -14.59
CA ALA A 154 -3.66 22.27 -14.36
C ALA A 154 -3.38 20.77 -14.55
N GLU A 155 -2.27 20.42 -15.22
CA GLU A 155 -1.87 19.04 -15.56
C GLU A 155 -0.69 18.54 -14.72
N ALA A 156 -0.06 19.42 -13.94
CA ALA A 156 1.11 19.11 -13.12
C ALA A 156 0.90 17.94 -12.13
N GLU A 157 -0.23 17.92 -11.39
CA GLU A 157 -0.53 16.82 -10.47
C GLU A 157 -0.76 15.49 -11.21
N PRO A 158 -1.60 15.43 -12.26
CA PRO A 158 -1.74 14.22 -13.10
C PRO A 158 -0.41 13.65 -13.61
N HIS A 159 0.48 14.49 -14.16
CA HIS A 159 1.79 14.06 -14.66
C HIS A 159 2.68 13.49 -13.53
N LEU A 160 2.75 14.19 -12.40
CA LEU A 160 3.52 13.73 -11.25
C LEU A 160 3.03 12.38 -10.72
N LEU A 161 1.70 12.20 -10.61
CA LEU A 161 1.11 10.94 -10.15
C LEU A 161 1.34 9.82 -11.16
N SER A 162 1.25 10.11 -12.46
CA SER A 162 1.50 9.15 -13.51
C SER A 162 2.94 8.62 -13.48
N CYS A 163 3.91 9.53 -13.43
CA CYS A 163 5.32 9.19 -13.28
C CYS A 163 5.57 8.33 -12.04
N ARG A 164 5.03 8.72 -10.88
CA ARG A 164 5.24 7.97 -9.63
C ARG A 164 4.68 6.56 -9.70
N LEU A 165 3.50 6.38 -10.28
CA LEU A 165 2.88 5.07 -10.46
C LEU A 165 3.76 4.19 -11.37
N GLU A 166 4.10 4.70 -12.55
CA GLU A 166 4.88 3.96 -13.55
C GLU A 166 6.27 3.56 -13.02
N GLN A 167 7.04 4.52 -12.49
CA GLN A 167 8.37 4.25 -11.97
C GLN A 167 8.36 3.24 -10.82
N THR A 168 7.38 3.35 -9.91
CA THR A 168 7.24 2.42 -8.78
C THR A 168 6.89 1.02 -9.25
N ALA A 169 5.97 0.90 -10.21
CA ALA A 169 5.56 -0.38 -10.78
C ALA A 169 6.69 -1.08 -11.53
N ILE A 170 7.39 -0.34 -12.41
CA ILE A 170 8.54 -0.87 -13.16
C ILE A 170 9.62 -1.36 -12.20
N ARG A 171 9.94 -0.58 -11.16
CA ARG A 171 10.94 -0.99 -10.17
C ARG A 171 10.52 -2.24 -9.40
N ALA A 172 9.26 -2.35 -9.02
CA ALA A 172 8.74 -3.55 -8.36
C ALA A 172 8.92 -4.80 -9.25
N LEU A 173 8.64 -4.67 -10.55
CA LEU A 173 8.78 -5.75 -11.54
C LEU A 173 10.25 -6.10 -11.79
N GLU A 174 11.16 -5.12 -11.82
CA GLU A 174 12.60 -5.35 -11.90
C GLU A 174 13.11 -6.15 -10.69
N LEU A 175 12.72 -5.76 -9.48
CA LEU A 175 13.12 -6.45 -8.25
C LEU A 175 12.58 -7.87 -8.21
N LYS A 176 11.34 -8.09 -8.65
CA LYS A 176 10.78 -9.44 -8.80
C LYS A 176 11.60 -10.28 -9.77
N ARG A 177 11.92 -9.75 -10.96
CA ARG A 177 12.72 -10.48 -11.96
C ARG A 177 14.08 -10.89 -11.38
N LEU A 178 14.80 -9.96 -10.75
CA LEU A 178 16.08 -10.26 -10.11
C LEU A 178 15.97 -11.31 -9.00
N ARG A 179 14.91 -11.24 -8.19
CA ARG A 179 14.61 -12.22 -7.14
C ARG A 179 14.39 -13.61 -7.74
N ASP A 180 13.63 -13.72 -8.82
CA ASP A 180 13.33 -14.99 -9.48
C ASP A 180 14.58 -15.58 -10.15
N GLU A 181 15.41 -14.76 -10.78
CA GLU A 181 16.70 -15.17 -11.35
C GLU A 181 17.66 -15.69 -10.27
N MET A 182 17.75 -14.99 -9.14
CA MET A 182 18.57 -15.42 -8.01
C MET A 182 18.07 -16.75 -7.43
N TRP A 183 16.75 -16.91 -7.28
CA TRP A 183 16.15 -18.15 -6.81
C TRP A 183 16.47 -19.32 -7.74
N LEU A 184 16.34 -19.13 -9.05
CA LEU A 184 16.66 -20.16 -10.04
C LEU A 184 18.15 -20.54 -9.99
N ALA A 185 19.05 -19.57 -9.87
CA ALA A 185 20.48 -19.83 -9.76
C ALA A 185 20.81 -20.69 -8.52
N ILE A 186 20.20 -20.38 -7.37
CA ILE A 186 20.36 -21.18 -6.14
C ILE A 186 19.81 -22.60 -6.32
N ALA A 187 18.64 -22.75 -6.95
CA ALA A 187 18.02 -24.04 -7.19
C ALA A 187 18.87 -24.94 -8.09
N VAL A 188 19.43 -24.38 -9.18
CA VAL A 188 20.33 -25.11 -10.09
C VAL A 188 21.61 -25.54 -9.38
N ALA A 189 22.28 -24.62 -8.68
CA ALA A 189 23.51 -24.95 -7.94
C ALA A 189 23.29 -26.04 -6.87
N SER A 190 22.09 -26.06 -6.25
CA SER A 190 21.72 -27.09 -5.27
C SER A 190 21.49 -28.46 -5.91
N ALA A 191 21.05 -28.52 -7.17
CA ALA A 191 20.82 -29.77 -7.90
C ALA A 191 22.11 -30.40 -8.44
N GLU A 192 23.14 -29.59 -8.72
CA GLU A 192 24.44 -30.05 -9.22
C GLU A 192 25.41 -30.51 -8.12
N GLY A 193 25.20 -30.04 -6.89
CA GLY A 193 26.06 -30.32 -5.73
C GLY A 193 25.64 -31.49 -4.84
N GLY A 194 24.58 -32.23 -5.20
CA GLY A 194 24.07 -33.42 -4.48
C GLY A 194 24.28 -34.69 -5.28
#